data_AF-A0A940RAV0-F1
#
_entry.id   AF-A0A940RAV0-F1
#
_cell.length_a   1.000
_cell.length_b   1.000
_cell.length_c   1.000
_cell.angle_alpha   90.00
_cell.angle_beta   90.00
_cell.angle_gamma   90.00
#
_symmetry.space_group_name_H-M   'P 1'
#
loop_
_entity.id
_entity.type
_entity.pdbx_description
1 polymer ?
#
loop_
_entity_poly.entity_id
_entity_poly.type
_entity_poly.pdbx_seq_one_letter_code
_entity_poly.pdbx_strand_id
1 'polypeptide(L)'
;MRKPWSILNIQIFVLLVATVGSLSGCLKPRDSASTGVPSSTWFAGAAAAQNLGGSPSAIKVTWTRADRSTVGYNIYSLRPNGTTGSSEWTLVGSVDGDQTSYTDSENLYEGQIYTYK
;
A
#
# COMPACT_ATOMS: atom_id res chain seq x y z
N MET A 1 -2.09 -39.11 -32.23
CA MET A 1 -1.45 -38.83 -33.54
C MET A 1 -1.33 -37.32 -33.69
N ARG A 2 -0.10 -36.79 -33.65
CA ARG A 2 0.19 -35.33 -33.67
C ARG A 2 0.63 -34.93 -35.07
N LYS A 3 -0.04 -33.95 -35.68
CA LYS A 3 0.38 -33.32 -36.95
C LYS A 3 1.41 -32.21 -36.63
N PRO A 4 2.61 -32.23 -37.23
CA PRO A 4 3.49 -31.07 -37.24
C PRO A 4 3.29 -30.30 -38.56
N TRP A 5 3.07 -28.99 -38.47
CA TRP A 5 3.21 -28.09 -39.61
C TRP A 5 4.40 -27.18 -39.34
N SER A 6 5.37 -27.28 -40.24
CA SER A 6 6.63 -26.56 -40.27
C SER A 6 6.49 -25.19 -40.97
N ILE A 7 7.58 -24.42 -40.86
CA ILE A 7 8.11 -23.41 -41.79
C ILE A 7 7.82 -21.94 -41.44
N LEU A 8 8.79 -21.37 -40.71
CA LEU A 8 9.67 -20.26 -41.12
C LEU A 8 9.05 -18.87 -41.32
N ASN A 9 9.44 -17.92 -40.45
CA ASN A 9 9.66 -16.55 -40.89
C ASN A 9 10.80 -15.86 -40.08
N ILE A 10 11.99 -16.05 -40.62
CA ILE A 10 13.12 -15.12 -40.82
C ILE A 10 13.11 -13.81 -39.98
N GLN A 11 13.92 -13.83 -38.92
CA GLN A 11 14.95 -12.87 -38.49
C GLN A 11 14.90 -11.42 -39.02
N ILE A 12 14.83 -10.45 -38.11
CA ILE A 12 15.74 -9.28 -38.10
C ILE A 12 16.20 -9.03 -36.65
N PHE A 13 17.42 -9.45 -36.36
CA PHE A 13 18.16 -9.13 -35.14
C PHE A 13 18.81 -7.75 -35.34
N VAL A 14 18.18 -6.68 -34.83
CA VAL A 14 18.83 -5.36 -34.80
C VAL A 14 19.70 -5.29 -33.54
N LEU A 15 20.96 -5.68 -33.69
CA LEU A 15 22.00 -5.45 -32.71
C LEU A 15 22.37 -3.95 -32.75
N LEU A 16 21.72 -3.14 -31.92
CA LEU A 16 22.12 -1.74 -31.76
C LEU A 16 23.34 -1.69 -30.82
N VAL A 17 24.53 -1.67 -31.42
CA VAL A 17 25.78 -1.35 -30.71
C VAL A 17 25.75 0.13 -30.36
N ALA A 18 25.33 0.45 -29.13
CA ALA A 18 25.50 1.79 -28.59
C ALA A 18 26.97 1.97 -28.19
N THR A 19 27.72 2.67 -29.03
CA THR A 19 29.05 3.19 -28.71
C THR A 19 28.98 4.05 -27.45
N VAL A 20 29.73 3.69 -26.41
CA VAL A 20 29.89 4.51 -25.21
C VAL A 20 30.76 5.71 -25.58
N GLY A 21 30.11 6.78 -26.04
CA GLY A 21 30.73 8.08 -26.20
C GLY A 21 30.79 8.77 -24.83
N SER A 22 31.97 8.85 -24.24
CA SER A 22 32.24 9.68 -23.07
C SER A 22 32.16 11.16 -23.46
N LEU A 23 30.95 11.70 -23.60
CA LEU A 23 30.74 13.14 -23.70
C LEU A 23 30.87 13.72 -22.30
N SER A 24 32.08 14.20 -21.99
CA SER A 24 32.33 15.14 -20.90
C SER A 24 31.59 16.43 -21.23
N GLY A 25 30.30 16.47 -20.89
CA GLY A 25 29.43 17.63 -20.95
C GLY A 25 29.04 18.00 -19.53
N CYS A 26 29.38 19.22 -19.10
CA CYS A 26 28.91 19.77 -17.83
C CYS A 26 27.39 19.64 -17.77
N LEU A 27 26.88 18.87 -16.80
CA LEU A 27 25.45 18.79 -16.52
C LEU A 27 24.95 20.20 -16.20
N LYS A 28 24.15 20.76 -17.12
CA LYS A 28 23.38 21.97 -16.83
C LYS A 28 22.39 21.61 -15.72
N PRO A 29 22.25 22.43 -14.66
CA PRO A 29 21.21 22.22 -13.66
C PRO A 29 19.86 22.12 -14.35
N ARG A 30 19.04 21.15 -13.92
CA ARG A 30 17.66 21.04 -14.36
C ARG A 30 16.94 22.27 -13.80
N ASP A 31 16.62 23.23 -14.66
CA ASP A 31 15.69 24.29 -14.31
C ASP A 31 14.38 23.63 -13.88
N SER A 32 14.05 23.79 -12.59
CA SER A 32 12.83 23.27 -11.99
C SER A 32 11.61 23.90 -12.67
N ALA A 33 11.03 23.20 -13.63
CA ALA A 33 9.71 23.53 -14.13
C ALA A 33 8.71 23.31 -12.99
N SER A 34 8.26 24.40 -12.38
CA SER A 34 7.20 24.42 -11.39
C SER A 34 5.87 24.10 -12.06
N THR A 35 5.48 22.83 -12.06
CA THR A 35 4.05 22.51 -12.17
C THR A 35 3.40 22.95 -10.87
N GLY A 36 2.78 24.12 -10.89
CA GLY A 36 2.07 24.72 -9.77
C GLY A 36 0.95 23.81 -9.29
N VAL A 37 1.23 23.03 -8.25
CA VAL A 37 0.22 22.55 -7.31
C VAL A 37 -0.04 23.73 -6.37
N PRO A 38 -1.29 24.18 -6.15
CA PRO A 38 -1.55 25.27 -5.21
C PRO A 38 -1.01 24.86 -3.84
N SER A 39 0.07 25.53 -3.43
CA SER A 39 0.72 25.31 -2.14
C SER A 39 -0.28 25.68 -1.07
N SER A 40 -0.78 24.68 -0.37
CA SER A 40 -1.61 24.90 0.80
C SER A 40 -0.84 25.76 1.81
N THR A 41 -1.46 26.84 2.30
CA THR A 41 -0.80 27.93 3.05
C THR A 41 -0.20 27.50 4.39
N TRP A 42 -0.56 26.33 4.92
CA TRP A 42 0.05 25.76 6.13
C TRP A 42 1.53 25.37 5.96
N PHE A 43 2.07 25.36 4.73
CA PHE A 43 3.49 25.11 4.45
C PHE A 43 4.31 26.38 4.16
N ALA A 44 3.75 27.58 4.33
CA ALA A 44 4.49 28.82 4.08
C ALA A 44 5.69 28.94 5.05
N GLY A 45 6.92 28.78 4.52
CA GLY A 45 8.18 28.90 5.27
C GLY A 45 8.98 27.61 5.42
N ALA A 46 8.46 26.44 5.03
CA ALA A 46 9.22 25.20 5.06
C ALA A 46 10.08 25.05 3.79
N ALA A 47 11.40 24.99 3.94
CA ALA A 47 12.34 24.78 2.82
C ALA A 47 12.37 23.30 2.34
N ALA A 48 11.97 22.37 3.20
CA ALA A 48 11.76 20.96 2.87
C ALA A 48 10.80 20.33 3.90
N ALA A 49 10.02 19.36 3.46
CA ALA A 49 9.29 18.44 4.31
C ALA A 49 9.85 17.04 4.06
N GLN A 50 10.33 16.37 5.11
CA GLN A 50 10.78 14.98 5.06
C GLN A 50 9.80 14.15 5.88
N ASN A 51 9.18 13.15 5.24
CA ASN A 51 8.49 12.11 5.98
C ASN A 51 9.57 11.28 6.69
N LEU A 52 9.65 11.39 8.02
CA LEU A 52 10.67 10.71 8.83
C LEU A 52 10.36 9.23 9.07
N GLY A 53 9.28 8.70 8.49
CA GLY A 53 8.78 7.37 8.78
C GLY A 53 8.04 7.34 10.12
N GLY A 54 6.90 6.65 10.13
CA GLY A 54 6.03 6.57 11.30
C GLY A 54 4.68 5.94 10.96
N SER A 55 4.67 4.66 10.63
CA SER A 55 3.48 3.81 10.75
C SER A 55 3.93 2.36 10.64
N PRO A 56 3.39 1.47 11.48
CA PRO A 56 2.00 1.12 11.32
C PRO A 56 1.06 1.91 12.22
N SER A 57 -0.02 2.41 11.63
CA SER A 57 -1.23 2.74 12.37
C SER A 57 -1.72 1.44 12.99
N ALA A 58 -1.83 1.40 14.31
CA ALA A 58 -2.32 0.22 15.02
C ALA A 58 -3.45 0.63 15.97
N ILE A 59 -4.50 -0.18 16.02
CA ILE A 59 -5.64 0.01 16.91
C ILE A 59 -5.72 -1.19 17.84
N LYS A 60 -5.65 -0.94 19.15
CA LYS A 60 -5.90 -1.97 20.17
C LYS A 60 -7.37 -1.95 20.56
N VAL A 61 -8.04 -3.07 20.31
CA VAL A 61 -9.41 -3.32 20.76
C VAL A 61 -9.34 -4.13 22.05
N THR A 62 -10.13 -3.74 23.05
CA THR A 62 -10.22 -4.44 24.34
C THR A 62 -11.68 -4.66 24.72
N TRP A 63 -11.99 -5.82 25.31
CA TRP A 63 -13.34 -6.18 25.72
C TRP A 63 -13.34 -6.90 27.07
N THR A 64 -14.53 -7.02 27.67
CA THR A 64 -14.74 -7.87 28.84
C THR A 64 -14.95 -9.31 28.37
N ARG A 65 -14.28 -10.26 29.03
CA ARG A 65 -14.49 -11.69 28.77
C ARG A 65 -15.98 -12.05 28.96
N ALA A 66 -16.57 -12.76 28.00
CA ALA A 66 -17.98 -13.14 28.04
C ALA A 66 -18.26 -14.16 29.16
N ASP A 67 -17.72 -15.37 29.04
CA ASP A 67 -17.81 -16.40 30.08
C ASP A 67 -16.58 -17.36 30.05
N ARG A 68 -16.61 -18.41 30.87
CA ARG A 68 -15.55 -19.44 30.89
C ARG A 68 -15.71 -20.51 29.79
N SER A 69 -16.85 -20.57 29.12
CA SER A 69 -17.11 -21.54 28.04
C SER A 69 -16.63 -21.04 26.67
N THR A 70 -16.37 -19.74 26.56
CA THR A 70 -15.84 -19.10 25.36
C THR A 70 -14.49 -19.69 24.98
N VAL A 71 -14.42 -20.25 23.76
CA VAL A 71 -13.21 -20.89 23.21
C VAL A 71 -12.35 -19.94 22.37
N GLY A 72 -12.91 -18.82 21.92
CA GLY A 72 -12.22 -17.83 21.10
C GLY A 72 -13.13 -16.66 20.73
N TYR A 73 -12.51 -15.61 20.19
CA TYR A 73 -13.20 -14.42 19.69
C TYR A 73 -12.79 -14.17 18.23
N ASN A 74 -13.77 -13.81 17.42
CA ASN A 74 -13.55 -13.29 16.07
C ASN A 74 -13.75 -11.78 16.13
N ILE A 75 -12.79 -11.03 15.59
CA ILE A 75 -12.82 -9.58 15.56
C ILE A 75 -13.19 -9.16 14.15
N TYR A 76 -14.28 -8.41 14.03
CA TYR A 76 -14.71 -7.85 12.75
C TYR A 76 -14.49 -6.34 12.74
N SER A 77 -14.09 -5.81 11.60
CA SER A 77 -14.02 -4.38 11.36
C SER A 77 -14.85 -4.00 10.14
N LEU A 78 -15.51 -2.85 10.21
CA LEU A 78 -16.26 -2.31 9.07
C LEU A 78 -15.26 -1.73 8.05
N ARG A 79 -15.06 -2.40 6.91
CA ARG A 79 -14.06 -2.04 5.89
C ARG A 79 -14.70 -1.81 4.52
N PRO A 80 -14.14 -0.94 3.66
CA PRO A 80 -14.64 -0.77 2.30
C PRO A 80 -14.49 -2.07 1.50
N ASN A 81 -15.57 -2.53 0.87
CA ASN A 81 -15.50 -3.62 -0.10
C ASN A 81 -15.12 -3.04 -1.46
N GLY A 82 -13.98 -3.47 -2.01
CA GLY A 82 -13.45 -2.98 -3.29
C GLY A 82 -14.32 -3.30 -4.51
N THR A 83 -15.29 -4.21 -4.38
CA THR A 83 -16.22 -4.59 -5.46
C THR A 83 -17.52 -3.80 -5.42
N THR A 84 -18.09 -3.59 -4.23
CA THR A 84 -19.41 -2.95 -4.05
C THR A 84 -19.29 -1.47 -3.74
N GLY A 85 -18.13 -1.00 -3.27
CA GLY A 85 -17.90 0.38 -2.82
C GLY A 85 -18.58 0.73 -1.50
N SER A 86 -19.36 -0.19 -0.92
CA SER A 86 -19.96 -0.07 0.41
C SER A 86 -19.06 -0.66 1.48
N SER A 87 -19.22 -0.20 2.73
CA SER A 87 -18.52 -0.79 3.85
C SER A 87 -19.22 -2.06 4.35
N GLU A 88 -18.44 -3.11 4.60
CA GLU A 88 -18.92 -4.42 5.02
C GLU A 88 -18.10 -4.94 6.21
N TRP A 89 -18.72 -5.78 7.04
CA TRP A 89 -18.03 -6.41 8.17
C TRP A 89 -17.04 -7.44 7.65
N THR A 90 -15.76 -7.14 7.82
CA THR A 90 -14.64 -7.99 7.39
C THR A 90 -14.00 -8.59 8.63
N LEU A 91 -13.75 -9.90 8.61
CA LEU A 91 -12.95 -10.56 9.64
C LEU A 91 -11.52 -10.05 9.55
N VAL A 92 -11.03 -9.41 10.61
CA VAL A 92 -9.66 -8.88 10.67
C VAL A 92 -8.73 -9.76 11.51
N GLY A 93 -9.30 -10.56 12.42
CA GLY A 93 -8.51 -11.53 13.17
C GLY A 93 -9.35 -12.36 14.13
N SER A 94 -8.66 -13.29 14.78
CA SER A 94 -9.22 -14.15 15.81
C SER A 94 -8.20 -14.32 16.94
N VAL A 95 -8.70 -14.54 18.16
CA VAL A 95 -7.88 -14.74 19.37
C VAL A 95 -8.48 -15.85 20.23
N ASP A 96 -7.67 -16.41 21.13
CA ASP A 96 -8.11 -17.47 22.03
C ASP A 96 -9.08 -16.94 23.11
N GLY A 97 -9.88 -17.84 23.71
CA GLY A 97 -10.95 -17.48 24.65
C GLY A 97 -10.48 -16.86 25.97
N ASP A 98 -9.19 -16.95 26.29
CA ASP A 98 -8.56 -16.33 27.45
C ASP A 98 -8.03 -14.91 27.17
N GLN A 99 -7.98 -14.50 25.90
CA GLN A 99 -7.57 -13.16 25.51
C GLN A 99 -8.75 -12.17 25.55
N THR A 100 -8.46 -10.93 25.95
CA THR A 100 -9.43 -9.82 26.04
C THR A 100 -8.98 -8.60 25.25
N SER A 101 -8.04 -8.80 24.33
CA SER A 101 -7.58 -7.75 23.44
C SER A 101 -7.05 -8.29 22.12
N TYR A 102 -7.14 -7.47 21.08
CA TYR A 102 -6.59 -7.71 19.75
C TYR A 102 -5.98 -6.40 19.22
N THR A 103 -4.86 -6.51 18.49
CA THR A 103 -4.21 -5.35 17.85
C THR A 103 -4.35 -5.49 16.34
N ASP A 104 -5.15 -4.60 15.76
CA ASP A 104 -5.27 -4.44 14.33
C ASP A 104 -4.12 -3.54 13.85
N SER A 105 -3.37 -3.99 12.85
CA SER A 105 -2.27 -3.22 12.25
C SER A 105 -2.30 -3.28 10.72
N GLU A 106 -3.37 -3.82 10.14
CA GLU A 106 -3.47 -4.11 8.73
C GLU A 106 -4.49 -3.20 8.04
N ASN A 107 -4.11 -2.68 6.87
CA ASN A 107 -4.96 -1.81 6.05
C ASN A 107 -5.55 -0.62 6.84
N LEU A 108 -4.77 -0.10 7.78
CA LEU A 108 -5.08 1.08 8.57
C LEU A 108 -4.44 2.31 7.94
N TYR A 109 -5.24 3.35 7.76
CA TYR A 109 -4.83 4.61 7.16
C TYR A 109 -5.09 5.76 8.11
N GLU A 110 -4.17 6.72 8.16
CA GLU A 110 -4.26 7.89 9.02
C GLU A 110 -5.52 8.73 8.71
N GLY A 111 -6.13 9.28 9.76
CA GLY A 111 -7.34 10.10 9.64
C GLY A 111 -8.64 9.33 9.34
N GLN A 112 -8.59 7.99 9.23
CA GLN A 112 -9.80 7.16 9.07
C GLN A 112 -10.37 6.74 10.42
N ILE A 113 -11.70 6.61 10.48
CA ILE A 113 -12.42 6.05 11.63
C ILE A 113 -12.73 4.59 11.33
N TYR A 114 -12.44 3.72 12.29
CA TYR A 114 -12.70 2.29 12.21
C TYR A 114 -13.72 1.88 13.27
N THR A 115 -14.64 0.99 12.89
CA THR A 115 -15.65 0.42 13.79
C THR A 115 -15.40 -1.07 13.94
N TYR A 116 -15.48 -1.58 15.18
CA TYR A 116 -15.20 -2.97 15.53
C TYR A 116 -16.38 -3.63 16.24
N LYS A 117 -16.49 -4.95 16.13
CA LYS A 117 -17.41 -5.78 16.91
C LYS A 117 -16.83 -7.18 17.14
#